data_AF-A0A962IXJ4-F1
#
_entry.id   AF-A0A962IXJ4-F1
#
_cell.length_a   1.000
_cell.length_b   1.000
_cell.length_c   1.000
_cell.angle_alpha   90.00
_cell.angle_beta   90.00
_cell.angle_gamma   90.00
#
_symmetry.space_group_name_H-M   'P 1'
#
loop_
_entity.id
_entity.type
_entity.pdbx_description
1 polymer ?
#
loop_
_entity_poly.entity_id
_entity_poly.type
_entity_poly.pdbx_seq_one_letter_code
_entity_poly.pdbx_strand_id
1 'polypeptide(L)' 'VMVVGRESESDSLYDGKIVTFEDDAGAYDQKDAAGFIRLNALRLKVASKKGRKLI' A
#
# COMPACT_ATOMS: atom_id res chain seq x y z
N VAL A 1 -3.84 26.97 -11.08
CA VAL A 1 -4.79 26.48 -10.05
C VAL A 1 -4.06 25.47 -9.19
N MET A 2 -4.15 25.56 -7.86
CA MET A 2 -3.52 24.63 -6.91
C MET A 2 -4.59 24.14 -5.94
N VAL A 3 -4.67 22.83 -5.72
CA VAL A 3 -5.60 22.22 -4.78
C VAL A 3 -4.91 22.10 -3.42
N VAL A 4 -5.56 22.61 -2.36
CA VAL A 4 -5.02 22.65 -0.99
C VAL A 4 -5.78 21.77 0.00
N GLY A 5 -6.88 21.14 -0.41
CA GLY A 5 -7.70 20.28 0.45
C GLY A 5 -8.77 19.51 -0.31
N ARG A 6 -9.33 18.47 0.34
CA ARG A 6 -10.44 17.66 -0.16
C ARG A 6 -11.24 17.07 0.99
N GLU A 7 -12.54 16.99 0.80
CA GLU A 7 -13.48 16.38 1.75
C GLU A 7 -14.65 15.76 0.96
N SER A 8 -15.23 14.71 1.51
CA SER A 8 -16.45 14.10 1.00
C SER A 8 -17.24 13.59 2.20
N GLU A 9 -18.42 14.15 2.43
CA GLU A 9 -19.28 13.75 3.55
C GLU A 9 -19.88 12.35 3.34
N SER A 10 -20.19 11.99 2.09
CA SER A 10 -20.94 10.78 1.76
C SER A 10 -20.10 9.64 1.18
N ASP A 11 -18.91 9.92 0.64
CA ASP A 11 -18.15 8.94 -0.17
C ASP A 11 -16.63 9.10 0.00
N SER A 12 -16.16 9.41 1.22
CA SER A 12 -14.72 9.40 1.51
C SER A 12 -14.23 7.98 1.75
N LEU A 13 -13.26 7.53 0.96
CA LEU A 13 -12.48 6.30 1.21
C LEU A 13 -11.23 6.56 2.07
N TYR A 14 -11.01 7.80 2.52
CA TYR A 14 -9.91 8.12 3.43
C TYR A 14 -10.29 7.73 4.86
N ASP A 15 -9.46 6.91 5.49
CA ASP A 15 -9.58 6.55 6.90
C ASP A 15 -8.33 7.02 7.67
N GLY A 16 -8.51 8.06 8.49
CA GLY A 16 -7.45 8.64 9.32
C GLY A 16 -6.80 7.66 10.31
N LYS A 17 -7.52 6.62 10.74
CA LYS A 17 -7.02 5.63 11.71
C LYS A 17 -6.07 4.63 11.07
N ILE A 18 -6.23 4.34 9.78
CA ILE A 18 -5.36 3.41 9.04
C ILE A 18 -4.06 4.12 8.61
N VAL A 19 -4.14 5.40 8.27
CA VAL A 19 -3.01 6.15 7.69
C VAL A 19 -2.16 6.89 8.71
N THR A 20 -2.59 6.95 9.97
CA THR A 20 -1.85 7.65 11.03
C THR A 20 -0.58 6.90 11.41
N PHE A 21 0.41 7.64 11.91
CA PHE A 21 1.63 7.08 12.50
C PHE A 21 1.54 6.92 14.03
N GLU A 22 0.45 7.42 14.64
CA GLU A 22 0.17 7.28 16.07
C GLU A 22 -0.26 5.84 16.43
N ASP A 23 -0.47 5.57 17.72
CA ASP A 23 -0.95 4.28 18.23
C ASP A 23 -2.36 3.96 17.66
N ASP A 24 -2.36 3.36 16.48
CA ASP A 24 -3.52 2.99 15.67
C ASP A 24 -4.33 1.84 16.29
N ALA A 25 -4.03 1.48 17.54
CA ALA A 25 -4.59 0.37 18.30
C ALA A 25 -4.50 -0.98 17.56
N GLY A 26 -3.54 -1.13 16.64
CA GLY A 26 -3.38 -2.33 15.82
C GLY A 26 -4.27 -2.36 14.58
N ALA A 27 -4.77 -1.22 14.10
CA ALA A 27 -5.48 -1.13 12.83
C ALA A 27 -4.59 -1.50 11.63
N TYR A 28 -3.26 -1.35 11.74
CA TYR A 28 -2.29 -1.74 10.72
C TYR A 28 -1.10 -2.52 11.31
N ASP A 29 -1.00 -3.82 11.02
CA ASP A 29 0.21 -4.60 11.33
C ASP A 29 1.27 -4.44 10.21
N GLN A 30 2.31 -3.66 10.51
CA GLN A 30 3.46 -3.43 9.62
C GLN A 30 4.16 -4.74 9.19
N LYS A 31 4.08 -5.82 9.98
CA LYS A 31 4.73 -7.10 9.64
C LYS A 31 4.07 -7.75 8.42
N ASP A 32 2.78 -7.54 8.21
CA ASP A 32 2.05 -8.10 7.07
C ASP A 32 2.54 -7.53 5.73
N ALA A 33 3.03 -6.28 5.73
CA ALA A 33 3.57 -5.63 4.54
C ALA A 33 4.73 -6.42 3.92
N ALA A 34 5.57 -7.06 4.75
CA ALA A 34 6.69 -7.86 4.27
C ALA A 34 6.22 -9.07 3.43
N GLY A 35 5.17 -9.76 3.88
CA GLY A 35 4.54 -10.87 3.15
C GLY A 35 3.91 -10.39 1.85
N PHE A 36 3.12 -9.32 1.92
CA PHE A 36 2.45 -8.72 0.77
C PHE A 36 3.43 -8.30 -0.34
N ILE A 37 4.51 -7.60 0.01
CA ILE A 37 5.54 -7.17 -0.96
C ILE A 37 6.21 -8.38 -1.61
N ARG A 38 6.56 -9.40 -0.81
CA ARG A 38 7.23 -10.60 -1.33
C ARG A 38 6.34 -11.39 -2.28
N LEU A 39 5.05 -11.52 -1.97
CA LEU A 39 4.09 -12.25 -2.80
C LEU A 39 3.84 -11.52 -4.12
N ASN A 40 3.60 -10.20 -4.07
CA ASN A 40 3.39 -9.40 -5.28
C ASN A 40 4.66 -9.36 -6.18
N ALA A 41 5.84 -9.33 -5.56
CA ALA A 41 7.11 -9.36 -6.29
C ALA A 41 7.51 -10.76 -6.78
N LEU A 42 6.83 -11.84 -6.37
CA LEU A 42 7.25 -13.21 -6.67
C LEU A 42 7.38 -13.46 -8.17
N ARG A 43 6.38 -13.05 -8.95
CA ARG A 43 6.41 -13.20 -10.42
C ARG A 43 7.57 -12.45 -11.06
N LEU A 44 7.92 -11.29 -10.51
CA LEU A 44 9.02 -10.45 -11.01
C LEU A 44 10.37 -11.13 -10.73
N LYS A 45 10.55 -11.66 -9.52
CA LYS A 45 11.74 -12.42 -9.14
C LYS A 45 11.92 -13.67 -10.00
N VAL A 46 10.85 -14.41 -10.27
CA VAL A 46 10.91 -15.61 -11.13
C VAL A 46 11.26 -15.24 -12.58
N ALA A 47 10.66 -14.19 -13.12
CA ALA A 47 10.97 -13.73 -14.48
C ALA A 47 12.42 -13.27 -14.62
N SER A 48 12.94 -12.49 -13.66
CA SER A 48 14.33 -12.06 -13.58
C SER A 48 15.29 -13.26 -13.53
N LYS A 49 15.03 -14.24 -12.65
CA LYS A 49 15.83 -15.49 -12.58
C LYS A 49 15.84 -16.29 -13.89
N LYS A 50 14.77 -16.19 -14.69
CA LYS A 50 14.65 -16.87 -15.99
C LYS A 50 15.14 -16.01 -17.17
N GLY A 51 15.73 -14.84 -16.91
CA GLY A 51 16.22 -13.94 -17.96
C GLY A 51 15.12 -13.35 -18.85
N ARG A 52 13.87 -13.31 -18.38
CA ARG A 52 12.77 -12.76 -19.17
C ARG A 52 12.76 -11.24 -19.05
N LYS A 53 12.67 -10.55 -20.19
CA LYS A 53 12.36 -9.13 -20.21
C LYS A 53 10.90 -8.94 -19.79
N LEU A 54 10.70 -8.30 -18.65
CA LEU A 54 9.40 -7.75 -18.27
C LEU A 54 9.38 -6.34 -18.83
N ILE A 55 8.50 -6.10 -19.81
CA ILE A 55 8.24 -4.84 -20.54
C ILE A 55 9.34 -3.79 -20.44
#